data_AF-A0A6L7TBE0-F1
#
_entry.id   AF-A0A6L7TBE0-F1
#
_cell.length_a   1.000
_cell.length_b   1.000
_cell.length_c   1.000
_cell.angle_alpha   90.00
_cell.angle_beta   90.00
_cell.angle_gamma   90.00
#
_symmetry.space_group_name_H-M   'P 1'
#
loop_
_entity.id
_entity.type
_entity.pdbx_description
1 polymer ?
#
loop_
_entity_poly.entity_id
_entity_poly.type
_entity_poly.pdbx_seq_one_letter_code
_entity_poly.pdbx_strand_id
1 'polypeptide(L)'
;MPCIDTSSSMQGSPETIAKAVTLSIATRAVSQKRDCLLINFSTSIETLDLSVKIGIAKAIEFLQRSFHGGTDAIPAFEYALEMMSKEKYKQSDLLIISDFIMGSLSESLYEKISNAQKSKNRFYSLSIGNLFLSKKLQEVFDNQWVYNPSTPNIKSIQNVGREIIA
;
A
#
# COMPACT_ATOMS: atom_id res chain seq x y z
N MET A 1 3.90 -5.51 -2.18
CA MET A 1 3.07 -4.65 -3.04
C MET A 1 2.73 -3.37 -2.29
N PRO A 2 3.51 -2.29 -2.42
CA PRO A 2 3.09 -0.97 -1.92
C PRO A 2 1.92 -0.43 -2.74
N CYS A 3 0.86 -0.03 -2.04
CA CYS A 3 -0.36 0.53 -2.58
C CYS A 3 -0.53 1.97 -2.05
N ILE A 4 -0.43 2.96 -2.93
CA ILE A 4 -0.32 4.38 -2.59
C ILE A 4 -1.61 5.10 -2.95
N ASP A 5 -2.24 5.71 -1.96
CA ASP A 5 -3.37 6.61 -2.15
C ASP A 5 -2.90 7.98 -2.65
N THR A 6 -3.39 8.40 -3.81
CA THR A 6 -3.19 9.73 -4.39
C THR A 6 -4.50 10.49 -4.62
N SER A 7 -5.51 10.17 -3.80
CA SER A 7 -6.75 10.94 -3.71
C SER A 7 -6.52 12.38 -3.26
N SER A 8 -7.53 13.23 -3.43
CA SER A 8 -7.44 14.66 -3.09
C SER A 8 -7.14 14.93 -1.62
N SER A 9 -7.59 14.07 -0.69
CA SER A 9 -7.34 14.26 0.74
C SER A 9 -5.87 14.00 1.11
N MET A 10 -5.16 13.22 0.29
CA MET A 10 -3.73 12.97 0.46
C MET A 10 -2.85 14.12 -0.06
N GLN A 11 -3.40 15.07 -0.83
CA GLN A 11 -2.61 16.11 -1.50
C GLN A 11 -1.69 16.89 -0.52
N GLY A 12 -0.44 17.07 -0.92
CA GLY A 12 0.57 17.79 -0.13
C GLY A 12 1.44 16.85 0.71
N SER A 13 1.58 17.14 2.01
CA SER A 13 2.45 16.37 2.91
C SER A 13 2.08 14.88 2.97
N PRO A 14 0.79 14.47 3.11
CA PRO A 14 0.46 13.05 3.23
C PRO A 14 0.91 12.20 2.04
N GLU A 15 0.61 12.65 0.82
CA GLU A 15 1.02 11.99 -0.42
C GLU A 15 2.55 11.98 -0.56
N THR A 16 3.22 13.08 -0.21
CA THR A 16 4.69 13.15 -0.22
C THR A 16 5.31 12.08 0.67
N ILE A 17 4.76 11.92 1.88
CA ILE A 17 5.20 10.88 2.83
C ILE A 17 4.90 9.49 2.28
N ALA A 18 3.70 9.27 1.73
CA ALA A 18 3.30 7.98 1.17
C ALA A 18 4.23 7.53 0.03
N LYS A 19 4.57 8.46 -0.87
CA LYS A 19 5.52 8.26 -1.97
C LYS A 19 6.94 8.02 -1.47
N ALA A 20 7.40 8.75 -0.46
CA ALA A 20 8.72 8.55 0.14
C ALA A 20 8.86 7.17 0.81
N VAL A 21 7.86 6.76 1.59
CA VAL A 21 7.80 5.41 2.20
C VAL A 21 7.82 4.35 1.11
N THR A 22 7.00 4.52 0.08
CA THR A 22 6.96 3.59 -1.06
C THR A 22 8.29 3.48 -1.77
N LEU A 23 8.95 4.61 -2.06
CA LEU A 23 10.25 4.62 -2.72
C LEU A 23 11.31 3.89 -1.88
N SER A 24 11.31 4.10 -0.56
CA SER A 24 12.19 3.39 0.38
C SER A 24 11.96 1.87 0.32
N ILE A 25 10.69 1.45 0.34
CA ILE A 25 10.31 0.04 0.26
C ILE A 25 10.73 -0.58 -1.07
N ALA A 26 10.41 0.10 -2.17
CA ALA A 26 10.75 -0.32 -3.52
C ALA A 26 12.27 -0.46 -3.71
N THR A 27 13.04 0.54 -3.26
CA THR A 27 14.51 0.53 -3.33
C THR A 27 15.08 -0.67 -2.61
N ARG A 28 14.58 -0.97 -1.40
CA ARG A 28 15.07 -2.10 -0.62
C ARG A 28 14.67 -3.44 -1.24
N ALA A 29 13.43 -3.58 -1.72
CA ALA A 29 12.98 -4.78 -2.43
C ALA A 29 13.86 -5.08 -3.66
N VAL A 30 14.16 -4.06 -4.48
CA VAL A 30 15.07 -4.17 -5.62
C VAL A 30 16.47 -4.59 -5.19
N SER A 31 17.03 -3.98 -4.12
CA SER A 31 18.35 -4.33 -3.61
C SER A 31 18.45 -5.78 -3.11
N GLN A 32 17.33 -6.32 -2.57
CA GLN A 32 17.21 -7.69 -2.08
C GLN A 32 16.76 -8.68 -3.17
N LYS A 33 16.59 -8.23 -4.43
CA LYS A 33 16.07 -9.05 -5.55
C LYS A 33 14.71 -9.68 -5.25
N ARG A 34 13.84 -8.95 -4.54
CA ARG A 34 12.44 -9.33 -4.29
C ARG A 34 11.53 -8.69 -5.34
N ASP A 35 10.56 -9.44 -5.83
CA ASP A 35 9.53 -8.92 -6.72
C ASP A 35 8.73 -7.82 -6.03
N CYS A 36 8.52 -6.69 -6.73
CA CYS A 36 7.84 -5.53 -6.16
C CYS A 36 6.88 -4.92 -7.19
N LEU A 37 5.58 -5.00 -6.89
CA LEU A 37 4.51 -4.38 -7.66
C LEU A 37 4.02 -3.14 -6.93
N LEU A 38 4.15 -1.98 -7.56
CA LEU A 38 3.57 -0.73 -7.09
C LEU A 38 2.16 -0.57 -7.63
N ILE A 39 1.23 -0.11 -6.79
CA ILE A 39 -0.16 0.17 -7.14
C ILE A 39 -0.47 1.59 -6.68
N ASN A 40 -0.70 2.52 -7.59
CA ASN A 40 -1.18 3.86 -7.26
C ASN A 40 -2.70 3.87 -7.43
N PHE A 41 -3.45 4.44 -6.48
CA PHE A 41 -4.91 4.44 -6.54
C PHE A 41 -5.55 5.77 -6.12
N SER A 42 -6.75 6.00 -6.66
CA SER A 42 -7.74 6.99 -6.20
C SER A 42 -9.15 6.43 -6.47
N THR A 43 -9.86 6.89 -7.50
CA THR A 43 -11.05 6.25 -8.08
C THR A 43 -10.71 5.22 -9.16
N SER A 44 -9.45 5.14 -9.58
CA SER A 44 -8.90 4.16 -10.51
C SER A 44 -7.48 3.78 -10.07
N ILE A 45 -6.88 2.78 -10.72
CA ILE A 45 -5.53 2.31 -10.39
C ILE A 45 -4.57 2.46 -11.57
N GLU A 46 -3.31 2.72 -11.24
CA GLU A 46 -2.15 2.53 -12.11
C GLU A 46 -1.15 1.59 -11.43
N THR A 47 -0.41 0.80 -12.20
CA THR A 47 0.48 -0.21 -11.63
C THR A 47 1.84 -0.22 -12.31
N LEU A 48 2.88 -0.60 -11.57
CA LEU A 48 4.23 -0.77 -12.09
C LEU A 48 4.89 -2.00 -11.45
N ASP A 49 5.28 -2.95 -12.30
CA ASP A 49 6.04 -4.11 -11.88
C ASP A 49 7.56 -3.86 -11.97
N LEU A 50 8.22 -3.77 -10.82
CA LEU A 50 9.67 -3.52 -10.68
C LEU A 50 10.52 -4.80 -10.66
N SER A 51 9.92 -5.98 -10.80
CA SER A 51 10.67 -7.26 -10.86
C SER A 51 11.43 -7.46 -12.17
N VAL A 52 11.01 -6.78 -13.24
CA VAL A 52 11.78 -6.71 -14.48
C VAL A 52 13.05 -5.90 -14.16
N LYS A 53 14.14 -6.01 -14.93
CA LYS A 53 15.39 -5.22 -14.77
C LYS A 53 15.21 -3.68 -14.96
N ILE A 54 14.01 -3.20 -14.70
CA ILE A 54 13.58 -1.83 -14.64
C ILE A 54 14.13 -1.24 -13.33
N GLY A 55 15.05 -0.28 -13.47
CA GLY A 55 15.70 0.36 -12.35
C GLY A 55 14.79 1.30 -11.56
N ILE A 56 15.28 1.75 -10.41
CA ILE A 56 14.60 2.68 -9.50
C ILE A 56 14.10 3.97 -10.18
N ALA A 57 14.71 4.38 -11.30
CA ALA A 57 14.27 5.52 -12.10
C ALA A 57 12.81 5.41 -12.56
N LYS A 58 12.33 4.21 -12.92
CA LYS A 58 10.93 4.01 -13.30
C LYS A 58 9.98 4.03 -12.10
N ALA A 59 10.45 3.59 -10.93
CA ALA A 59 9.69 3.77 -9.69
C ALA A 59 9.52 5.27 -9.39
N ILE A 60 10.57 6.08 -9.56
CA ILE A 60 10.50 7.53 -9.38
C ILE A 60 9.52 8.16 -10.38
N GLU A 61 9.61 7.82 -11.67
CA GLU A 61 8.68 8.31 -12.70
C GLU A 61 7.22 7.95 -12.38
N PHE A 62 6.98 6.73 -11.92
CA PHE A 62 5.65 6.27 -11.52
C PHE A 62 5.13 7.03 -10.29
N LEU A 63 5.98 7.23 -9.28
CA LEU A 63 5.62 7.97 -8.06
C LEU A 63 5.44 9.47 -8.31
N GLN A 64 5.83 10.03 -9.45
CA GLN A 64 5.49 11.41 -9.80
C GLN A 64 4.02 11.57 -10.21
N ARG A 65 3.33 10.47 -10.53
CA ARG A 65 1.92 10.50 -10.97
C ARG A 65 0.98 10.64 -9.77
N SER A 66 -0.14 11.33 -10.02
CA SER A 66 -1.21 11.55 -9.05
C SER A 66 -2.52 11.71 -9.81
N PHE A 67 -3.61 11.20 -9.22
CA PHE A 67 -4.93 11.34 -9.80
C PHE A 67 -5.70 12.53 -9.22
N HIS A 68 -5.60 12.76 -7.90
CA HIS A 68 -6.36 13.78 -7.15
C HIS A 68 -7.89 13.69 -7.38
N GLY A 69 -8.41 12.45 -7.37
CA GLY A 69 -9.84 12.15 -7.38
C GLY A 69 -10.36 11.82 -5.97
N GLY A 70 -11.54 11.21 -5.90
CA GLY A 70 -12.02 10.58 -4.67
C GLY A 70 -11.17 9.37 -4.25
N THR A 71 -11.50 8.77 -3.12
CA THR A 71 -10.76 7.64 -2.55
C THR A 71 -11.59 6.36 -2.64
N ASP A 72 -11.12 5.42 -3.45
CA ASP A 72 -11.66 4.07 -3.55
C ASP A 72 -10.53 3.03 -3.60
N ALA A 73 -10.32 2.35 -2.47
CA ALA A 73 -9.31 1.31 -2.38
C ALA A 73 -9.78 -0.05 -2.96
N ILE A 74 -11.07 -0.22 -3.29
CA ILE A 74 -11.63 -1.51 -3.73
C ILE A 74 -10.90 -2.03 -4.98
N PRO A 75 -10.71 -1.24 -6.07
CA PRO A 75 -10.01 -1.73 -7.25
C PRO A 75 -8.57 -2.15 -6.95
N ALA A 76 -7.90 -1.47 -6.01
CA ALA A 76 -6.54 -1.80 -5.61
C ALA A 76 -6.47 -3.11 -4.81
N PHE A 77 -7.41 -3.35 -3.89
CA PHE A 77 -7.52 -4.63 -3.19
C PHE A 77 -7.80 -5.77 -4.16
N GLU A 78 -8.77 -5.61 -5.07
CA GLU A 78 -9.12 -6.64 -6.04
C GLU A 78 -7.96 -6.99 -6.96
N TYR A 79 -7.24 -5.98 -7.46
CA TYR A 79 -6.05 -6.20 -8.27
C TYR A 79 -4.93 -6.89 -7.48
N ALA A 80 -4.66 -6.46 -6.25
CA ALA A 80 -3.65 -7.10 -5.40
C ALA A 80 -3.98 -8.57 -5.14
N LEU A 81 -5.24 -8.90 -4.83
CA LEU A 81 -5.71 -10.27 -4.63
C LEU A 81 -5.58 -11.12 -5.90
N GLU A 82 -5.92 -10.55 -7.07
CA GLU A 82 -5.70 -11.22 -8.36
C GLU A 82 -4.21 -11.54 -8.54
N MET A 83 -3.33 -10.59 -8.27
CA MET A 83 -1.89 -10.79 -8.42
C MET A 83 -1.37 -11.82 -7.41
N MET A 84 -1.82 -11.80 -6.16
CA MET A 84 -1.47 -12.79 -5.13
C MET A 84 -1.89 -14.22 -5.48
N SER A 85 -2.88 -14.40 -6.37
CA SER A 85 -3.25 -15.72 -6.88
C SER A 85 -2.27 -16.28 -7.93
N LYS A 86 -1.42 -15.42 -8.50
CA LYS A 86 -0.40 -15.80 -9.49
C LYS A 86 0.87 -16.25 -8.77
N GLU A 87 1.53 -17.29 -9.29
CA GLU A 87 2.72 -17.90 -8.66
C GLU A 87 3.82 -16.86 -8.34
N LYS A 88 4.00 -15.85 -9.18
CA LYS A 88 4.97 -14.77 -8.98
C LYS A 88 4.80 -14.01 -7.66
N TYR A 89 3.56 -13.79 -7.23
CA TYR A 89 3.24 -13.00 -6.04
C TYR A 89 2.54 -13.82 -4.96
N LYS A 90 2.68 -15.13 -5.04
CA LYS A 90 2.20 -16.05 -4.02
C LYS A 90 2.92 -15.74 -2.70
N GLN A 91 2.16 -15.60 -1.62
CA GLN A 91 2.68 -15.24 -0.29
C GLN A 91 3.36 -13.86 -0.25
N SER A 92 2.91 -12.95 -1.11
CA SER A 92 3.40 -11.57 -1.08
C SER A 92 2.69 -10.76 0.00
N ASP A 93 3.33 -9.65 0.36
CA ASP A 93 2.81 -8.68 1.31
C ASP A 93 2.12 -7.53 0.56
N LEU A 94 0.93 -7.11 0.99
CA LEU A 94 0.29 -5.86 0.56
C LEU A 94 0.47 -4.81 1.65
N LEU A 95 0.98 -3.62 1.30
CA LEU A 95 0.98 -2.45 2.19
C LEU A 95 0.08 -1.38 1.58
N ILE A 96 -0.95 -0.95 2.29
CA ILE A 96 -1.77 0.20 1.90
C ILE A 96 -1.35 1.44 2.67
N ILE A 97 -1.08 2.53 1.97
CA ILE A 97 -0.70 3.81 2.53
C ILE A 97 -1.75 4.85 2.14
N SER A 98 -2.54 5.31 3.11
CA SER A 98 -3.73 6.15 2.89
C SER A 98 -4.11 6.89 4.18
N ASP A 99 -4.94 7.90 4.10
CA ASP A 99 -5.68 8.45 5.25
C ASP A 99 -6.97 7.69 5.55
N PHE A 100 -7.33 6.74 4.69
CA PHE A 100 -8.49 5.87 4.73
C PHE A 100 -9.83 6.61 4.80
N ILE A 101 -9.91 7.81 4.21
CA ILE A 101 -11.18 8.50 3.99
C ILE A 101 -11.91 7.83 2.82
N MET A 102 -12.49 6.66 3.09
CA MET A 102 -13.15 5.83 2.08
C MET A 102 -14.41 5.14 2.64
N GLY A 103 -15.21 4.58 1.74
CA GLY A 103 -16.34 3.72 2.10
C GLY A 103 -15.91 2.38 2.70
N SER A 104 -16.90 1.61 3.17
CA SER A 104 -16.66 0.24 3.64
C SER A 104 -16.40 -0.71 2.47
N LEU A 105 -15.52 -1.70 2.68
CA LEU A 105 -15.39 -2.84 1.77
C LEU A 105 -16.66 -3.72 1.80
N SER A 106 -16.91 -4.46 0.72
CA SER A 106 -17.99 -5.44 0.65
C SER A 106 -17.63 -6.73 1.40
N GLU A 107 -18.64 -7.49 1.82
CA GLU A 107 -18.43 -8.76 2.54
C GLU A 107 -17.65 -9.78 1.72
N SER A 108 -17.93 -9.85 0.42
CA SER A 108 -17.16 -10.68 -0.51
C SER A 108 -15.67 -10.32 -0.53
N LEU A 109 -15.34 -9.02 -0.42
CA LEU A 109 -13.95 -8.59 -0.41
C LEU A 109 -13.25 -8.95 0.91
N TYR A 110 -13.92 -8.80 2.05
CA TYR A 110 -13.40 -9.27 3.35
C TYR A 110 -13.11 -10.78 3.32
N GLU A 111 -14.00 -11.58 2.75
CA GLU A 111 -13.80 -13.04 2.60
C GLU A 111 -12.59 -13.37 1.72
N LYS A 112 -12.43 -12.68 0.57
CA LYS A 112 -11.26 -12.87 -0.31
C LYS A 112 -9.95 -12.53 0.41
N ILE A 113 -9.91 -11.44 1.16
CA ILE A 113 -8.76 -11.04 1.98
C ILE A 113 -8.44 -12.13 3.02
N SER A 114 -9.45 -12.59 3.77
CA SER A 114 -9.27 -13.64 4.76
C SER A 114 -8.71 -14.93 4.17
N ASN A 115 -9.17 -15.32 2.97
CA ASN A 115 -8.66 -16.49 2.26
C ASN A 115 -7.22 -16.30 1.76
N ALA A 116 -6.86 -15.09 1.32
CA ALA A 116 -5.49 -14.75 0.96
C ALA A 116 -4.55 -14.81 2.18
N GLN A 117 -5.01 -14.38 3.36
CA GLN A 117 -4.28 -14.48 4.63
C GLN A 117 -4.02 -15.93 5.04
N LYS A 118 -5.04 -16.81 4.93
CA LYS A 118 -4.88 -18.27 5.15
C LYS A 118 -3.85 -18.88 4.20
N SER A 119 -3.70 -18.30 3.01
CA SER A 119 -2.69 -18.70 2.01
C SER A 119 -1.31 -18.06 2.24
N LYS A 120 -1.09 -17.46 3.41
CA LYS A 120 0.14 -16.78 3.87
C LYS A 120 0.49 -15.48 3.15
N ASN A 121 -0.46 -14.84 2.47
CA ASN A 121 -0.27 -13.43 2.10
C ASN A 121 -0.48 -12.56 3.34
N ARG A 122 0.23 -11.44 3.47
CA ARG A 122 0.08 -10.51 4.60
C ARG A 122 -0.45 -9.17 4.13
N PHE A 123 -1.28 -8.55 4.96
CA PHE A 123 -1.91 -7.27 4.69
C PHE A 123 -1.48 -6.28 5.76
N TYR A 124 -0.93 -5.14 5.33
CA TYR A 124 -0.40 -4.11 6.19
C TYR A 124 -1.03 -2.76 5.86
N SER A 125 -1.15 -1.88 6.86
CA SER A 125 -1.56 -0.49 6.66
C SER A 125 -0.60 0.51 7.29
N LEU A 126 -0.40 1.62 6.59
CA LEU A 126 0.15 2.85 7.14
C LEU A 126 -0.87 3.97 6.95
N SER A 127 -1.59 4.28 8.03
CA SER A 127 -2.49 5.43 8.08
C SER A 127 -1.69 6.72 8.18
N ILE A 128 -1.93 7.68 7.29
CA ILE A 128 -1.32 9.01 7.36
C ILE A 128 -2.36 10.03 7.81
N GLY A 129 -2.05 10.75 8.90
CA GLY A 129 -2.92 11.77 9.48
C GLY A 129 -3.41 11.40 10.88
N ASN A 130 -4.61 11.88 11.23
CA ASN A 130 -5.19 11.76 12.56
C ASN A 130 -6.48 10.92 12.59
N LEU A 131 -6.72 10.15 11.53
CA LEU A 131 -7.91 9.32 11.39
C LEU A 131 -7.59 7.88 11.79
N PHE A 132 -8.54 7.27 12.49
CA PHE A 132 -8.48 5.86 12.87
C PHE A 132 -9.37 5.05 11.94
N LEU A 133 -8.84 3.92 11.49
CA LEU A 133 -9.58 2.93 10.72
C LEU A 133 -10.83 2.48 11.49
N SER A 134 -11.94 2.25 10.78
CA SER A 134 -13.09 1.59 11.39
C SER A 134 -12.70 0.19 11.90
N LYS A 135 -13.33 -0.29 12.98
CA LYS A 135 -13.00 -1.60 13.57
C LYS A 135 -13.01 -2.73 12.53
N LYS A 136 -13.98 -2.72 11.62
CA LYS A 136 -14.10 -3.71 10.55
C LYS A 136 -12.94 -3.66 9.56
N LEU A 137 -12.50 -2.45 9.20
CA LEU A 137 -11.36 -2.28 8.30
C LEU A 137 -10.02 -2.60 9.00
N GLN A 138 -9.93 -2.45 10.33
CA GLN A 138 -8.76 -2.90 11.09
C GLN A 138 -8.56 -4.42 11.01
N GLU A 139 -9.65 -5.20 10.97
CA GLU A 139 -9.59 -6.67 10.90
C GLU A 139 -9.00 -7.21 9.58
N VAL A 140 -8.88 -6.36 8.56
CA VAL A 140 -8.22 -6.70 7.28
C VAL A 140 -6.70 -6.83 7.43
N PHE A 141 -6.10 -6.08 8.35
CA PHE A 141 -4.66 -5.89 8.38
C PHE A 141 -4.01 -6.73 9.48
N ASP A 142 -3.00 -7.51 9.11
CA ASP A 142 -2.14 -8.26 10.02
C ASP A 142 -1.38 -7.32 10.97
N ASN A 143 -0.88 -6.18 10.47
CA ASN A 143 -0.28 -5.10 11.27
C ASN A 143 -0.60 -3.72 10.70
N GLN A 144 -0.61 -2.72 11.59
CA GLN A 144 -1.07 -1.37 11.29
C GLN A 144 -0.18 -0.33 11.96
N TRP A 145 0.11 0.74 11.24
CA TRP A 145 0.86 1.89 11.77
C TRP A 145 0.13 3.18 11.46
N VAL A 146 0.35 4.19 12.31
CA VAL A 146 -0.15 5.54 12.10
C VAL A 146 1.03 6.50 12.09
N TYR A 147 1.08 7.37 11.08
CA TYR A 147 2.01 8.49 11.02
C TYR A 147 1.20 9.79 10.93
N ASN A 148 1.33 10.64 11.95
CA ASN A 148 0.70 11.95 11.95
C ASN A 148 1.72 13.01 11.50
N PRO A 149 1.54 13.66 10.32
CA PRO A 149 2.46 14.69 9.84
C PRO A 149 2.56 15.92 10.77
N SER A 150 1.53 16.20 11.56
CA SER A 150 1.48 17.33 12.49
C SER A 150 2.25 17.08 13.78
N THR A 151 2.49 15.81 14.14
CA THR A 151 3.27 15.39 15.32
C THR A 151 4.25 14.28 14.91
N PRO A 152 5.26 14.60 14.08
CA PRO A 152 6.03 13.60 13.36
C PRO A 152 6.78 12.68 14.33
N ASN A 153 6.40 11.40 14.35
CA ASN A 153 7.10 10.34 15.06
C ASN A 153 7.61 9.31 14.06
N ILE A 154 8.94 9.28 13.87
CA ILE A 154 9.58 8.44 12.86
C ILE A 154 9.53 6.95 13.19
N LYS A 155 9.21 6.56 14.44
CA LYS A 155 9.16 5.15 14.85
C LYS A 155 8.16 4.34 14.02
N SER A 156 7.01 4.93 13.66
CA SER A 156 6.02 4.28 12.80
C SER A 156 6.59 3.91 11.44
N ILE A 157 7.29 4.85 10.79
CA ILE A 157 7.92 4.63 9.47
C ILE A 157 9.05 3.59 9.57
N GLN A 158 9.83 3.62 10.65
CA GLN A 158 10.88 2.62 10.87
C GLN A 158 10.33 1.22 11.06
N ASN A 159 9.19 1.06 11.74
CA ASN A 159 8.56 -0.24 11.96
C ASN A 159 8.02 -0.84 10.66
N VAL A 160 7.38 -0.02 9.80
CA VAL A 160 6.95 -0.41 8.43
C VAL A 160 8.11 -1.05 7.66
N GLY A 161 9.26 -0.37 7.62
CA GLY A 161 10.43 -0.85 6.87
C GLY A 161 11.07 -2.10 7.47
N ARG A 162 10.99 -2.30 8.79
CA ARG A 162 11.51 -3.50 9.45
C ARG A 162 10.66 -4.73 9.20
N GLU A 163 9.34 -4.62 9.23
CA GLU A 163 8.48 -5.80 9.15
C GLU A 163 8.20 -6.25 7.71
N ILE A 164 8.04 -5.30 6.78
CA ILE A 164 7.67 -5.64 5.39
C ILE A 164 8.88 -6.10 4.57
N ILE A 165 10.08 -5.73 4.99
CA ILE A 165 11.33 -5.96 4.23
C ILE A 165 12.43 -6.59 5.11
N ALA A 166 12.03 -7.25 6.19
CA ALA A 166 12.85 -8.25 6.89
C ALA A 166 13.13 -9.46 6.00
#